data_AF-A0A0M9GE57-F1
#
_entry.id   AF-A0A0M9GE57-F1
#
_cell.length_a   1.000
_cell.length_b   1.000
_cell.length_c   1.000
_cell.angle_alpha   90.00
_cell.angle_beta   90.00
_cell.angle_gamma   90.00
#
_symmetry.space_group_name_H-M   'P 1'
#
loop_
_entity.id
_entity.type
_entity.pdbx_description
1 polymer ?
#
loop_
_entity_poly.entity_id
_entity_poly.type
_entity_poly.pdbx_seq_one_letter_code
_entity_poly.pdbx_strand_id
1 'polypeptide(L)'
;MMRKFWPLLMAGSIGSMPVLAAPGDTVQLLVGSYTAGRSEGIYRLQFDSRTGKLDPKPLQVIKTANPSWLTLSGDQRRLYAVNENGPGQKDPVGRVSSYSIDPRSHQLKPINQVQSLGSEPTHASLSGDQRYLFVANYSVLEDPGGSLAVLPVDAKGKLSPPVQLSSHPASLVNLERQASAHVHSVVSSPDGRFVFASDLGADRIFVYRYDPKANPERPLTPANPAYVQLPPGSGPRHLLFSADGKHAWLSTEMSAQITVFDYQDGKLTQKQRVELADQQPLSDKAAAALHASKDGKFLYASNRGTANQLLVFAIDPASGELKELQRRSVEGDHPREFTLDPSGRFLLVANQKSNQIVVIERDADTGLLGKTVQTLPFEAPSYLGFLPRQ
;
A
#
# COMPACT_ATOMS: atom_id res chain seq x y z
N MET A 1 76.37 -24.18 -34.77
CA MET A 1 75.70 -23.32 -33.77
C MET A 1 74.40 -22.79 -34.37
N MET A 2 73.25 -23.37 -34.00
CA MET A 2 71.92 -22.81 -34.28
C MET A 2 71.22 -22.60 -32.94
N ARG A 3 70.82 -21.36 -32.66
CA ARG A 3 70.24 -20.92 -31.38
C ARG A 3 68.78 -21.37 -31.29
N LYS A 4 68.44 -22.05 -30.19
CA LYS A 4 67.09 -22.47 -29.80
C LYS A 4 66.27 -21.25 -29.36
N PHE A 5 65.05 -21.12 -29.88
CA PHE A 5 64.03 -20.20 -29.37
C PHE A 5 63.19 -20.92 -28.31
N TRP A 6 63.06 -20.31 -27.12
CA TRP A 6 62.09 -20.67 -26.10
C TRP A 6 60.91 -19.70 -26.18
N PRO A 7 59.64 -20.16 -26.22
CA PRO A 7 58.51 -19.27 -26.04
C PRO A 7 58.25 -19.03 -24.55
N LEU A 8 58.19 -17.76 -24.16
CA LEU A 8 57.69 -17.32 -22.85
C LEU A 8 56.20 -17.64 -22.73
N LEU A 9 55.82 -18.37 -21.68
CA LEU A 9 54.45 -18.45 -21.18
C LEU A 9 54.16 -17.20 -20.34
N MET A 10 53.36 -16.28 -20.89
CA MET A 10 52.72 -15.20 -20.14
C MET A 10 51.49 -15.78 -19.40
N ALA A 11 51.60 -15.94 -18.08
CA ALA A 11 50.46 -16.20 -17.21
C ALA A 11 49.65 -14.90 -17.07
N GLY A 12 48.53 -14.79 -17.77
CA GLY A 12 47.57 -13.71 -17.60
C GLY A 12 46.75 -13.93 -16.34
N SER A 13 46.99 -13.11 -15.31
CA SER A 13 46.12 -13.00 -14.15
C SER A 13 44.79 -12.35 -14.56
N ILE A 14 43.72 -13.15 -14.58
CA ILE A 14 42.35 -12.64 -14.73
C ILE A 14 41.97 -12.00 -13.40
N GLY A 15 42.25 -10.70 -13.27
CA GLY A 15 41.70 -9.89 -12.18
C GLY A 15 40.19 -9.79 -12.36
N SER A 16 39.42 -10.32 -11.41
CA SER A 16 37.98 -10.09 -11.32
C SER A 16 37.74 -8.61 -11.02
N MET A 17 37.50 -7.81 -12.07
CA MET A 17 36.98 -6.46 -11.88
C MET A 17 35.57 -6.55 -11.30
N PRO A 18 35.26 -5.84 -10.20
CA PRO A 18 33.88 -5.74 -9.75
C PRO A 18 33.09 -5.06 -10.86
N VAL A 19 32.01 -5.69 -11.29
CA VAL A 19 31.02 -5.06 -12.17
C VAL A 19 30.46 -3.88 -11.38
N LEU A 20 30.99 -2.68 -11.63
CA LEU A 20 30.35 -1.44 -11.22
C LEU A 20 28.95 -1.45 -11.84
N ALA A 21 27.93 -1.46 -10.98
CA ALA A 21 26.55 -1.42 -11.41
C ALA A 21 26.36 -0.25 -12.37
N ALA A 22 25.83 -0.52 -13.55
CA ALA A 22 25.39 0.55 -14.43
C ALA A 22 24.34 1.36 -13.66
N PRO A 23 24.40 2.70 -13.66
CA PRO A 23 23.48 3.56 -12.90
C PRO A 23 21.99 3.41 -13.29
N GLY A 24 21.69 2.60 -14.31
CA GLY A 24 20.35 2.30 -14.82
C GLY A 24 19.65 1.08 -14.24
N ASP A 25 20.12 0.43 -13.16
CA ASP A 25 19.47 -0.78 -12.60
C ASP A 25 19.06 -0.68 -11.12
N THR A 26 19.47 0.38 -10.43
CA THR A 26 19.11 0.64 -9.04
C THR A 26 17.96 1.64 -8.94
N VAL A 27 16.97 1.36 -8.09
CA VAL A 27 15.81 2.22 -7.78
C VAL A 27 15.71 2.41 -6.27
N GLN A 28 14.91 3.35 -5.81
CA GLN A 28 14.79 3.64 -4.38
C GLN A 28 13.44 3.20 -3.84
N LEU A 29 13.45 2.62 -2.67
CA LEU A 29 12.27 2.13 -1.97
C LEU A 29 12.03 3.00 -0.73
N LEU A 30 10.80 3.48 -0.59
CA LEU A 30 10.29 4.05 0.66
C LEU A 30 9.67 2.95 1.51
N VAL A 31 10.01 2.93 2.79
CA VAL A 31 9.45 2.01 3.78
C VAL A 31 8.81 2.83 4.90
N GLY A 32 7.51 2.59 5.13
CA GLY A 32 6.80 3.03 6.32
C GLY A 32 6.79 1.94 7.39
N SER A 33 6.59 2.32 8.65
CA SER A 33 6.68 1.38 9.78
C SER A 33 5.85 1.81 10.98
N TYR A 34 5.66 0.89 11.93
CA TYR A 34 5.24 1.21 13.28
C TYR A 34 6.45 1.44 14.19
N THR A 35 6.33 2.39 15.12
CA THR A 35 7.46 2.90 15.93
C THR A 35 7.30 2.63 17.43
N ALA A 36 6.44 1.68 17.81
CA ALA A 36 6.38 1.17 19.18
C ALA A 36 7.63 0.34 19.54
N GLY A 37 8.26 -0.28 18.54
CA GLY A 37 9.52 -1.02 18.65
C GLY A 37 10.75 -0.15 18.35
N ARG A 38 11.76 -0.71 17.68
CA ARG A 38 13.02 0.00 17.39
C ARG A 38 12.99 0.85 16.11
N SER A 39 11.90 0.77 15.34
CA SER A 39 11.75 1.56 14.12
C SER A 39 11.71 3.06 14.43
N GLU A 40 12.41 3.85 13.63
CA GLU A 40 12.52 5.31 13.81
C GLU A 40 11.49 6.10 12.99
N GLY A 41 10.88 5.48 11.98
CA GLY A 41 9.88 6.12 11.12
C GLY A 41 10.01 5.72 9.66
N ILE A 42 10.21 6.69 8.76
CA ILE A 42 10.28 6.44 7.30
C ILE A 42 11.73 6.18 6.90
N TYR A 43 11.94 5.17 6.06
CA TYR A 43 13.26 4.84 5.53
C TYR A 43 13.26 4.94 4.01
N ARG A 44 14.40 5.37 3.46
CA ARG A 44 14.70 5.33 2.03
C ARG A 44 15.85 4.37 1.80
N LEU A 45 15.58 3.28 1.11
CA LEU A 45 16.55 2.21 0.81
C LEU A 45 16.90 2.21 -0.67
N GLN A 46 18.05 1.63 -0.98
CA GLN A 46 18.46 1.35 -2.35
C GLN A 46 18.05 -0.10 -2.70
N PHE A 47 17.44 -0.30 -3.87
CA PHE A 47 17.05 -1.62 -4.39
C PHE A 47 17.66 -1.85 -5.78
N ASP A 48 18.39 -2.96 -5.95
CA ASP A 48 18.92 -3.39 -7.24
C ASP A 48 17.87 -4.25 -7.97
N SER A 49 17.26 -3.68 -9.01
CA SER A 49 16.22 -4.35 -9.80
C SER A 49 16.75 -5.45 -10.70
N ARG A 50 18.08 -5.69 -10.77
CA ARG A 50 18.65 -6.87 -11.45
C ARG A 50 18.77 -8.07 -10.54
N THR A 51 19.20 -7.83 -9.31
CA THR A 51 19.52 -8.89 -8.37
C THR A 51 18.42 -9.14 -7.35
N GLY A 52 17.44 -8.24 -7.24
CA GLY A 52 16.38 -8.31 -6.24
C GLY A 52 16.85 -8.00 -4.82
N LYS A 53 17.98 -7.29 -4.67
CA LYS A 53 18.58 -7.02 -3.36
C LYS A 53 18.36 -5.58 -2.91
N LEU A 54 17.88 -5.44 -1.68
CA LEU A 54 17.92 -4.22 -0.87
C LEU A 54 19.29 -4.05 -0.21
N ASP A 55 19.84 -2.84 -0.29
CA ASP A 55 20.94 -2.42 0.58
C ASP A 55 20.41 -2.25 2.01
N PRO A 56 20.95 -2.97 3.02
CA PRO A 56 20.51 -2.82 4.40
C PRO A 56 20.82 -1.43 4.98
N LYS A 57 21.73 -0.66 4.38
CA LYS A 57 22.06 0.69 4.81
C LYS A 57 21.07 1.69 4.20
N PRO A 58 20.26 2.40 5.01
CA PRO A 58 19.35 3.41 4.49
C PRO A 58 20.11 4.60 3.92
N LEU A 59 19.65 5.08 2.77
CA LEU A 59 20.05 6.36 2.16
C LEU A 59 19.53 7.54 2.98
N GLN A 60 18.42 7.34 3.70
CA GLN A 60 17.83 8.34 4.59
C GLN A 60 16.92 7.65 5.62
N VAL A 61 16.88 8.21 6.83
CA VAL A 61 15.90 7.90 7.88
C VAL A 61 15.22 9.19 8.30
N ILE A 62 13.89 9.21 8.33
CA ILE A 62 13.08 10.32 8.83
C ILE A 62 12.42 9.88 10.14
N LYS A 63 12.80 10.54 11.22
CA LYS A 63 12.23 10.28 12.54
C LYS A 63 10.81 10.82 12.61
N THR A 64 9.82 9.94 12.71
CA THR A 64 8.40 10.30 12.82
C THR A 64 7.62 9.12 13.38
N ALA A 65 6.57 9.36 14.16
CA ALA A 65 5.83 8.31 14.85
C ALA A 65 4.86 7.59 13.90
N ASN A 66 4.90 6.26 13.90
CA ASN A 66 3.98 5.36 13.17
C ASN A 66 3.61 5.79 11.74
N PRO A 67 4.58 6.08 10.84
CA PRO A 67 4.29 6.39 9.44
C PRO A 67 3.86 5.15 8.66
N SER A 68 2.65 4.65 8.91
CA SER A 68 2.20 3.33 8.47
C SER A 68 1.74 3.26 7.02
N TRP A 69 1.42 4.41 6.41
CA TRP A 69 1.04 4.52 5.01
C TRP A 69 1.63 5.80 4.41
N LEU A 70 2.12 5.69 3.18
CA LEU A 70 2.72 6.81 2.45
C LEU A 70 1.98 7.05 1.13
N THR A 71 1.86 8.31 0.74
CA THR A 71 1.19 8.73 -0.50
C THR A 71 2.10 9.71 -1.24
N LEU A 72 2.45 9.40 -2.49
CA LEU A 72 3.20 10.30 -3.36
C LEU A 72 2.25 11.23 -4.12
N SER A 73 2.66 12.48 -4.34
CA SER A 73 2.00 13.32 -5.34
C SER A 73 2.23 12.79 -6.75
N GLY A 74 1.36 13.13 -7.70
CA GLY A 74 1.45 12.66 -9.09
C GLY A 74 2.74 13.06 -9.80
N ASP A 75 3.32 14.21 -9.43
CA ASP A 75 4.63 14.67 -9.90
C ASP A 75 5.82 14.10 -9.10
N GLN A 76 5.53 13.32 -8.05
CA GLN A 76 6.48 12.72 -7.13
C GLN A 76 7.43 13.71 -6.46
N ARG A 77 6.98 14.96 -6.29
CA ARG A 77 7.73 15.99 -5.57
C ARG A 77 7.28 16.13 -4.13
N ARG A 78 6.21 15.44 -3.72
CA ARG A 78 5.67 15.44 -2.36
C ARG A 78 5.41 14.02 -1.88
N LEU A 79 5.62 13.83 -0.58
CA LEU A 79 5.26 12.64 0.15
C LEU A 79 4.36 13.05 1.31
N TYR A 80 3.24 12.37 1.46
CA TYR A 80 2.37 12.47 2.62
C TYR A 80 2.45 11.17 3.39
N ALA A 81 2.53 11.24 4.71
CA ALA A 81 2.55 10.08 5.58
C ALA A 81 1.44 10.22 6.61
N VAL A 82 0.58 9.22 6.73
CA VAL A 82 -0.30 9.12 7.91
C VAL A 82 0.55 8.70 9.09
N ASN A 83 0.30 9.28 10.25
CA ASN A 83 0.92 8.90 11.51
C ASN A 83 -0.16 8.20 12.34
N GLU A 84 -0.15 6.87 12.33
CA GLU A 84 -1.20 5.98 12.86
C GLU A 84 -1.15 5.88 14.39
N ASN A 85 -1.22 7.04 15.01
CA ASN A 85 -1.24 7.27 16.43
C ASN A 85 -2.67 7.27 16.95
N GLY A 86 -2.86 6.86 18.20
CA GLY A 86 -4.16 6.87 18.83
C GLY A 86 -4.07 6.57 20.34
N PRO A 87 -5.22 6.51 21.03
CA PRO A 87 -5.28 6.31 22.47
C PRO A 87 -4.43 5.14 22.96
N GLY A 88 -3.71 5.36 24.07
CA GLY A 88 -2.80 4.35 24.65
C GLY A 88 -1.37 4.36 24.07
N GLN A 89 -1.10 5.15 23.03
CA GLN A 89 0.24 5.36 22.49
C GLN A 89 0.94 6.60 23.10
N LYS A 90 2.27 6.70 22.95
CA LYS A 90 3.08 7.81 23.48
C LYS A 90 2.65 9.18 22.91
N ASP A 91 2.42 9.25 21.60
CA ASP A 91 1.67 10.34 20.97
C ASP A 91 0.27 9.77 20.67
N PRO A 92 -0.79 10.20 21.37
CA PRO A 92 -2.12 9.67 21.17
C PRO A 92 -2.87 10.34 20.02
N VAL A 93 -2.26 11.32 19.34
CA VAL A 93 -2.95 12.14 18.33
C VAL A 93 -2.67 11.60 16.94
N GLY A 94 -3.72 11.19 16.22
CA GLY A 94 -3.66 10.87 14.79
C GLY A 94 -3.25 12.11 13.97
N ARG A 95 -2.22 11.94 13.13
CA ARG A 95 -1.63 13.05 12.36
C ARG A 95 -1.38 12.67 10.92
N VAL A 96 -1.10 13.68 10.11
CA VAL A 96 -0.56 13.54 8.76
C VAL A 96 0.62 14.47 8.60
N SER A 97 1.74 13.92 8.14
CA SER A 97 2.98 14.64 7.84
C SER A 97 3.12 14.85 6.33
N SER A 98 3.65 16.01 5.93
CA SER A 98 3.99 16.33 4.55
C SER A 98 5.49 16.58 4.40
N TYR A 99 6.07 16.07 3.32
CA TYR A 99 7.48 16.21 2.97
C TYR A 99 7.62 16.63 1.51
N SER A 100 8.62 17.46 1.23
CA SER A 100 9.13 17.67 -0.12
C SER A 100 10.12 16.58 -0.50
N ILE A 101 10.14 16.21 -1.77
CA ILE A 101 11.10 15.28 -2.36
C ILE A 101 11.99 16.07 -3.31
N ASP A 102 13.30 16.07 -3.05
CA ASP A 102 14.27 16.65 -3.96
C ASP A 102 14.31 15.82 -5.27
N PRO A 103 14.10 16.42 -6.46
CA PRO A 103 13.95 15.67 -7.70
C PRO A 103 15.22 14.99 -8.19
N ARG A 104 16.40 15.35 -7.66
CA ARG A 104 17.69 14.77 -8.08
C ARG A 104 18.17 13.70 -7.13
N SER A 105 18.12 13.99 -5.83
CA SER A 105 18.64 13.12 -4.77
C SER A 105 17.57 12.24 -4.11
N HIS A 106 16.29 12.56 -4.33
CA HIS A 106 15.12 12.02 -3.63
C HIS A 106 15.17 12.20 -2.11
N GLN A 107 15.96 13.16 -1.63
CA GLN A 107 15.98 13.49 -0.21
C GLN A 107 14.63 14.05 0.22
N LEU A 108 14.07 13.48 1.28
CA LEU A 108 12.86 13.95 1.92
C LEU A 108 13.18 15.10 2.88
N LYS A 109 12.42 16.20 2.82
CA LYS A 109 12.51 17.30 3.80
C LYS A 109 11.11 17.65 4.32
N PRO A 110 10.91 17.72 5.64
CA PRO A 110 9.60 18.01 6.22
C PRO A 110 9.09 19.39 5.77
N ILE A 111 7.79 19.46 5.47
CA ILE A 111 7.07 20.71 5.17
C ILE A 111 6.27 21.11 6.41
N ASN A 112 5.30 20.29 6.80
CA ASN A 112 4.51 20.48 8.01
C ASN A 112 3.83 19.17 8.45
N GLN A 113 3.17 19.22 9.60
CA GLN A 113 2.34 18.15 10.13
C GLN A 113 1.05 18.75 10.70
N VAL A 114 -0.08 18.07 10.50
CA VAL A 114 -1.39 18.48 11.02
C VAL A 114 -2.09 17.29 11.68
N GLN A 115 -3.10 17.55 12.50
CA GLN A 115 -3.96 16.49 13.04
C GLN A 115 -4.93 16.02 11.96
N SER A 116 -5.23 14.72 11.92
CA SER A 116 -6.30 14.19 11.06
C SER A 116 -7.70 14.37 11.66
N LEU A 117 -7.77 14.82 12.93
CA LEU A 117 -8.97 14.93 13.76
C LEU A 117 -9.72 13.59 13.94
N GLY A 118 -9.01 12.47 13.81
CA GLY A 118 -9.43 11.14 14.22
C GLY A 118 -8.23 10.33 14.71
N SER A 119 -8.49 9.13 15.22
CA SER A 119 -7.45 8.22 15.74
C SER A 119 -7.02 7.20 14.67
N GLU A 120 -5.77 6.78 14.76
CA GLU A 120 -5.15 5.77 13.89
C GLU A 120 -5.45 5.99 12.39
N PRO A 121 -5.05 7.13 11.78
CA PRO A 121 -5.12 7.27 10.34
C PRO A 121 -4.24 6.20 9.68
N THR A 122 -4.84 5.30 8.90
CA THR A 122 -4.17 4.08 8.40
C THR A 122 -3.99 4.07 6.88
N HIS A 123 -4.66 4.99 6.16
CA HIS A 123 -4.54 5.11 4.71
C HIS A 123 -4.81 6.54 4.27
N ALA A 124 -4.17 6.96 3.18
CA ALA A 124 -4.47 8.23 2.53
C ALA A 124 -4.33 8.14 1.00
N SER A 125 -5.08 8.99 0.30
CA SER A 125 -4.97 9.20 -1.15
C SER A 125 -5.22 10.66 -1.51
N LEU A 126 -4.64 11.11 -2.62
CA LEU A 126 -4.85 12.46 -3.13
C LEU A 126 -6.09 12.49 -4.05
N SER A 127 -6.77 13.64 -4.07
CA SER A 127 -7.75 13.94 -5.10
C SER A 127 -7.08 13.97 -6.49
N GLY A 128 -7.86 13.70 -7.54
CA GLY A 128 -7.32 13.68 -8.91
C GLY A 128 -6.66 15.00 -9.35
N ASP A 129 -7.11 16.13 -8.79
CA ASP A 129 -6.54 17.46 -8.98
C ASP A 129 -5.44 17.84 -7.97
N GLN A 130 -5.03 16.90 -7.10
CA GLN A 130 -3.97 17.06 -6.09
C GLN A 130 -4.24 18.14 -5.03
N ARG A 131 -5.47 18.67 -4.95
CA ARG A 131 -5.84 19.77 -4.03
C ARG A 131 -6.26 19.33 -2.64
N TYR A 132 -6.59 18.06 -2.46
CA TYR A 132 -6.98 17.51 -1.16
C TYR A 132 -6.31 16.16 -0.94
N LEU A 133 -6.00 15.88 0.31
CA LEU A 133 -5.63 14.56 0.80
C LEU A 133 -6.82 14.00 1.57
N PHE A 134 -7.34 12.86 1.10
CA PHE A 134 -8.34 12.07 1.79
C PHE A 134 -7.63 11.12 2.75
N VAL A 135 -8.07 11.07 4.01
CA VAL A 135 -7.46 10.29 5.07
C VAL A 135 -8.50 9.39 5.70
N ALA A 136 -8.17 8.11 5.83
CA ALA A 136 -8.97 7.10 6.51
C ALA A 136 -8.49 6.97 7.97
N ASN A 137 -9.24 7.55 8.91
CA ASN A 137 -9.07 7.33 10.34
C ASN A 137 -9.76 6.01 10.72
N TYR A 138 -8.98 5.02 11.13
CA TYR A 138 -9.52 3.71 11.49
C TYR A 138 -10.20 3.74 12.86
N SER A 139 -9.59 4.37 13.86
CA SER A 139 -10.02 4.38 15.27
C SER A 139 -10.28 3.01 15.88
N VAL A 140 -9.35 2.47 16.67
CA VAL A 140 -9.58 1.16 17.34
C VAL A 140 -10.66 1.24 18.42
N LEU A 141 -10.90 2.42 19.00
CA LEU A 141 -11.94 2.63 20.01
C LEU A 141 -13.30 2.95 19.37
N GLU A 142 -14.35 2.50 20.06
CA GLU A 142 -15.75 2.65 19.62
C GLU A 142 -16.19 4.11 19.49
N ASP A 143 -15.80 4.97 20.44
CA ASP A 143 -16.21 6.38 20.51
C ASP A 143 -14.98 7.30 20.37
N PRO A 144 -14.91 8.18 19.36
CA PRO A 144 -15.95 8.49 18.36
C PRO A 144 -16.00 7.53 17.16
N GLY A 145 -15.13 6.51 17.12
CA GLY A 145 -15.00 5.61 15.99
C GLY A 145 -14.28 6.25 14.80
N GLY A 146 -14.22 5.50 13.70
CA GLY A 146 -13.51 5.84 12.48
C GLY A 146 -14.20 6.94 11.66
N SER A 147 -13.42 7.55 10.78
CA SER A 147 -13.91 8.62 9.90
C SER A 147 -13.07 8.79 8.64
N LEU A 148 -13.68 9.34 7.59
CA LEU A 148 -13.01 9.95 6.46
C LEU A 148 -12.74 11.43 6.78
N ALA A 149 -11.48 11.86 6.71
CA ALA A 149 -11.08 13.25 6.83
C ALA A 149 -10.57 13.81 5.49
N VAL A 150 -10.91 15.08 5.21
CA VAL A 150 -10.51 15.77 3.97
C VAL A 150 -9.64 16.97 4.30
N LEU A 151 -8.35 16.89 3.94
CA LEU A 151 -7.35 17.91 4.25
C LEU A 151 -6.97 18.69 2.98
N PRO A 152 -7.09 20.02 2.94
CA PRO A 152 -6.58 20.81 1.82
C PRO A 152 -5.06 20.72 1.70
N VAL A 153 -4.59 20.68 0.45
CA VAL A 153 -3.18 20.64 0.06
C VAL A 153 -2.90 21.86 -0.81
N ASP A 154 -1.93 22.69 -0.41
CA ASP A 154 -1.53 23.83 -1.23
C ASP A 154 -0.55 23.43 -2.36
N ALA A 155 -0.26 24.35 -3.29
CA ALA A 155 0.65 24.11 -4.40
C ALA A 155 2.10 23.77 -3.96
N LYS A 156 2.47 24.08 -2.72
CA LYS A 156 3.75 23.73 -2.12
C LYS A 156 3.68 22.42 -1.35
N GLY A 157 2.56 21.72 -1.33
CA GLY A 157 2.33 20.47 -0.61
C GLY A 157 2.08 20.65 0.88
N LYS A 158 1.86 21.88 1.37
CA LYS A 158 1.53 22.12 2.78
C LYS A 158 0.10 21.67 3.05
N LEU A 159 -0.07 20.92 4.14
CA LEU A 159 -1.38 20.49 4.62
C LEU A 159 -2.05 21.58 5.46
N SER A 160 -3.36 21.76 5.28
CA SER A 160 -4.21 22.53 6.21
C SER A 160 -5.01 21.58 7.10
N PRO A 161 -5.56 22.05 8.24
CA PRO A 161 -6.48 21.25 9.04
C PRO A 161 -7.65 20.69 8.21
N PRO A 162 -8.25 19.55 8.61
CA PRO A 162 -9.38 18.99 7.89
C PRO A 162 -10.53 19.99 7.75
N VAL A 163 -11.10 20.09 6.55
CA VAL A 163 -12.29 20.92 6.28
C VAL A 163 -13.59 20.11 6.38
N GLN A 164 -13.49 18.78 6.25
CA GLN A 164 -14.62 17.86 6.32
C GLN A 164 -14.22 16.57 7.04
N LEU A 165 -15.11 16.11 7.91
CA LEU A 165 -15.07 14.79 8.54
C LEU A 165 -16.38 14.06 8.22
N SER A 166 -16.31 12.75 8.00
CA SER A 166 -17.48 11.90 7.75
C SER A 166 -17.29 10.57 8.45
N SER A 167 -18.12 10.30 9.46
CA SER A 167 -18.22 8.99 10.09
C SER A 167 -19.42 8.23 9.51
N HIS A 168 -19.52 6.95 9.82
CA HIS A 168 -20.44 6.03 9.18
C HIS A 168 -21.22 5.19 10.22
N PRO A 169 -22.46 4.77 9.92
CA PRO A 169 -23.15 3.81 10.76
C PRO A 169 -22.47 2.44 10.71
N ALA A 170 -22.13 1.89 11.88
CA ALA A 170 -21.56 0.55 12.03
C ALA A 170 -22.58 -0.55 11.69
N SER A 171 -22.08 -1.75 11.37
CA SER A 171 -22.91 -2.91 11.06
C SER A 171 -23.42 -3.63 12.31
N LEU A 172 -22.68 -3.53 13.43
CA LEU A 172 -22.95 -4.22 14.69
C LEU A 172 -22.95 -5.76 14.59
N VAL A 173 -22.42 -6.31 13.49
CA VAL A 173 -22.42 -7.76 13.24
C VAL A 173 -21.41 -8.48 14.13
N ASN A 174 -20.24 -7.89 14.30
CA ASN A 174 -19.19 -8.35 15.22
C ASN A 174 -18.85 -7.22 16.19
N LEU A 175 -19.34 -7.27 17.42
CA LEU A 175 -19.15 -6.17 18.38
C LEU A 175 -17.69 -5.92 18.80
N GLU A 176 -16.78 -6.88 18.58
CA GLU A 176 -15.35 -6.67 18.85
C GLU A 176 -14.69 -5.80 17.78
N ARG A 177 -15.17 -5.86 16.53
CA ARG A 177 -14.51 -5.28 15.36
C ARG A 177 -15.38 -4.33 14.54
N GLN A 178 -16.66 -4.24 14.84
CA GLN A 178 -17.70 -3.56 14.07
C GLN A 178 -18.78 -2.91 14.97
N ALA A 179 -18.42 -2.57 16.22
CA ALA A 179 -19.28 -1.78 17.11
C ALA A 179 -19.35 -0.30 16.70
N SER A 180 -18.32 0.20 16.00
CA SER A 180 -18.28 1.55 15.44
C SER A 180 -17.77 1.54 13.99
N ALA A 181 -17.69 2.72 13.36
CA ALA A 181 -17.06 2.90 12.06
C ALA A 181 -15.56 2.59 12.14
N HIS A 182 -15.00 2.04 11.06
CA HIS A 182 -13.56 1.84 10.90
C HIS A 182 -13.16 2.04 9.44
N VAL A 183 -13.06 3.31 9.00
CA VAL A 183 -12.62 3.63 7.64
C VAL A 183 -11.17 3.19 7.47
N HIS A 184 -10.95 2.21 6.59
CA HIS A 184 -9.64 1.58 6.43
C HIS A 184 -8.94 2.03 5.13
N SER A 185 -9.67 2.36 4.08
CA SER A 185 -9.08 2.95 2.87
C SER A 185 -10.01 3.96 2.23
N VAL A 186 -9.41 4.96 1.59
CA VAL A 186 -10.09 6.00 0.82
C VAL A 186 -9.39 6.15 -0.52
N VAL A 187 -10.11 5.98 -1.62
CA VAL A 187 -9.56 6.00 -2.98
C VAL A 187 -10.45 6.80 -3.93
N SER A 188 -9.84 7.59 -4.81
CA SER A 188 -10.56 8.29 -5.88
C SER A 188 -10.92 7.31 -6.99
N SER A 189 -12.03 7.54 -7.68
CA SER A 189 -12.28 6.90 -8.97
C SER A 189 -11.19 7.27 -9.99
N PRO A 190 -10.98 6.44 -11.03
CA PRO A 190 -10.00 6.72 -12.08
C PRO A 190 -10.21 8.07 -12.79
N ASP A 191 -11.45 8.52 -12.91
CA ASP A 191 -11.81 9.82 -13.49
C ASP A 191 -11.78 10.99 -12.50
N GLY A 192 -11.47 10.71 -11.23
CA GLY A 192 -11.39 11.70 -10.14
C GLY A 192 -12.72 12.31 -9.71
N ARG A 193 -13.87 11.84 -10.22
CA ARG A 193 -15.20 12.42 -9.90
C ARG A 193 -15.83 11.87 -8.63
N PHE A 194 -15.38 10.71 -8.16
CA PHE A 194 -15.91 10.04 -6.98
C PHE A 194 -14.81 9.65 -6.01
N VAL A 195 -15.16 9.50 -4.73
CA VAL A 195 -14.29 8.98 -3.67
C VAL A 195 -15.00 7.82 -2.98
N PHE A 196 -14.28 6.71 -2.83
CA PHE A 196 -14.74 5.49 -2.20
C PHE A 196 -14.06 5.31 -0.86
N ALA A 197 -14.83 5.17 0.21
CA ALA A 197 -14.34 4.92 1.57
C ALA A 197 -14.77 3.52 2.00
N SER A 198 -13.82 2.61 2.10
CA SER A 198 -14.02 1.25 2.63
C SER A 198 -14.07 1.31 4.14
N ASP A 199 -15.21 0.97 4.73
CA ASP A 199 -15.41 1.01 6.18
C ASP A 199 -15.62 -0.41 6.73
N LEU A 200 -14.57 -0.92 7.38
CA LEU A 200 -14.53 -2.26 7.95
C LEU A 200 -15.66 -2.46 8.97
N GLY A 201 -15.92 -1.44 9.78
CA GLY A 201 -16.94 -1.47 10.83
C GLY A 201 -18.37 -1.45 10.31
N ALA A 202 -18.57 -0.99 9.07
CA ALA A 202 -19.91 -0.79 8.48
C ALA A 202 -20.34 -1.88 7.48
N ASP A 203 -19.45 -2.79 7.08
CA ASP A 203 -19.67 -3.72 5.94
C ASP A 203 -20.10 -3.00 4.66
N ARG A 204 -19.54 -1.80 4.43
CA ARG A 204 -19.92 -0.93 3.32
C ARG A 204 -18.71 -0.26 2.67
N ILE A 205 -18.82 -0.02 1.37
CA ILE A 205 -18.02 0.98 0.67
C ILE A 205 -18.90 2.22 0.51
N PHE A 206 -18.58 3.31 1.21
CA PHE A 206 -19.28 4.58 1.05
C PHE A 206 -18.78 5.30 -0.20
N VAL A 207 -19.70 5.95 -0.93
CA VAL A 207 -19.43 6.60 -2.21
C VAL A 207 -19.79 8.08 -2.11
N TYR A 208 -18.83 8.93 -2.43
CA TYR A 208 -18.96 10.38 -2.42
C TYR A 208 -18.71 10.94 -3.82
N ARG A 209 -19.48 11.94 -4.24
CA ARG A 209 -19.13 12.83 -5.35
C ARG A 209 -18.10 13.84 -4.87
N TYR A 210 -17.05 14.04 -5.65
CA TYR A 210 -16.04 15.06 -5.41
C TYR A 210 -16.30 16.29 -6.27
N ASP A 211 -16.65 17.40 -5.63
CA ASP A 211 -16.85 18.69 -6.28
C ASP A 211 -16.27 19.83 -5.44
N PRO A 212 -14.95 20.05 -5.52
CA PRO A 212 -14.28 21.10 -4.76
C PRO A 212 -14.53 22.51 -5.29
N LYS A 213 -15.22 22.65 -6.44
CA LYS A 213 -15.60 23.94 -7.02
C LYS A 213 -16.94 24.41 -6.47
N ALA A 214 -17.89 23.48 -6.29
CA ALA A 214 -19.17 23.78 -5.68
C ALA A 214 -19.04 24.18 -4.20
N ASN A 215 -18.22 23.46 -3.43
CA ASN A 215 -17.96 23.81 -2.03
C ASN A 215 -16.54 23.36 -1.58
N PRO A 216 -15.56 24.28 -1.49
CA PRO A 216 -14.21 23.92 -1.06
C PRO A 216 -14.07 23.56 0.42
N GLU A 217 -15.03 23.95 1.28
CA GLU A 217 -15.08 23.59 2.70
C GLU A 217 -15.75 22.22 2.93
N ARG A 218 -16.56 21.77 1.96
CA ARG A 218 -17.20 20.45 1.98
C ARG A 218 -17.17 19.81 0.58
N PRO A 219 -15.97 19.42 0.10
CA PRO A 219 -15.79 18.97 -1.29
C PRO A 219 -16.41 17.61 -1.57
N LEU A 220 -16.79 16.85 -0.54
CA LEU A 220 -17.45 15.55 -0.68
C LEU A 220 -18.93 15.62 -0.31
N THR A 221 -19.79 15.12 -1.20
CA THR A 221 -21.22 14.91 -0.95
C THR A 221 -21.57 13.45 -1.20
N PRO A 222 -22.49 12.82 -0.45
CA PRO A 222 -22.90 11.45 -0.72
C PRO A 222 -23.38 11.28 -2.16
N ALA A 223 -22.93 10.22 -2.84
CA ALA A 223 -23.41 9.86 -4.17
C ALA A 223 -24.82 9.20 -4.10
N ASN A 224 -25.35 8.82 -5.26
CA ASN A 224 -26.57 8.01 -5.35
C ASN A 224 -26.31 6.77 -6.23
N PRO A 225 -26.26 5.55 -5.66
CA PRO A 225 -26.40 5.25 -4.23
C PRO A 225 -25.21 5.78 -3.41
N ALA A 226 -25.45 6.05 -2.12
CA ALA A 226 -24.43 6.60 -1.21
C ALA A 226 -23.42 5.56 -0.70
N TYR A 227 -23.71 4.27 -0.91
CA TYR A 227 -22.84 3.17 -0.52
C TYR A 227 -23.14 1.90 -1.31
N VAL A 228 -22.21 0.96 -1.26
CA VAL A 228 -22.36 -0.43 -1.67
C VAL A 228 -22.39 -1.29 -0.41
N GLN A 229 -23.45 -2.06 -0.23
CA GLN A 229 -23.59 -2.99 0.89
C GLN A 229 -22.86 -4.30 0.57
N LEU A 230 -22.06 -4.77 1.52
CA LEU A 230 -21.38 -6.06 1.45
C LEU A 230 -22.05 -7.08 2.40
N PRO A 231 -21.73 -8.38 2.27
CA PRO A 231 -22.19 -9.39 3.22
C PRO A 231 -21.85 -9.00 4.69
N PRO A 232 -22.76 -9.25 5.65
CA PRO A 232 -22.51 -9.01 7.06
C PRO A 232 -21.21 -9.70 7.56
N GLY A 233 -20.37 -8.96 8.28
CA GLY A 233 -19.10 -9.46 8.81
C GLY A 233 -17.98 -9.60 7.78
N SER A 234 -18.10 -8.93 6.64
CA SER A 234 -17.08 -8.91 5.58
C SER A 234 -15.84 -8.09 6.00
N GLY A 235 -16.05 -6.90 6.57
CA GLY A 235 -14.99 -5.96 6.91
C GLY A 235 -14.19 -5.46 5.70
N PRO A 236 -14.76 -4.61 4.82
CA PRO A 236 -14.04 -4.06 3.66
C PRO A 236 -12.78 -3.29 4.08
N ARG A 237 -11.68 -3.55 3.38
CA ARG A 237 -10.36 -3.04 3.73
C ARG A 237 -9.78 -2.16 2.64
N HIS A 238 -9.07 -2.71 1.66
CA HIS A 238 -8.44 -1.94 0.57
C HIS A 238 -9.24 -2.11 -0.73
N LEU A 239 -9.44 -1.03 -1.48
CA LEU A 239 -10.06 -1.03 -2.80
C LEU A 239 -9.04 -0.61 -3.86
N LEU A 240 -8.96 -1.33 -4.97
CA LEU A 240 -8.07 -1.07 -6.10
C LEU A 240 -8.88 -1.02 -7.39
N PHE A 241 -8.69 0.01 -8.21
CA PHE A 241 -9.25 0.07 -9.57
C PHE A 241 -8.30 -0.55 -10.59
N SER A 242 -8.87 -1.16 -11.64
CA SER A 242 -8.12 -1.55 -12.83
C SER A 242 -7.55 -0.31 -13.54
N ALA A 243 -6.44 -0.49 -14.27
CA ALA A 243 -5.76 0.62 -14.94
C ALA A 243 -6.63 1.28 -16.03
N ASP A 244 -7.52 0.52 -16.68
CA ASP A 244 -8.50 1.04 -17.64
C ASP A 244 -9.75 1.64 -16.97
N GLY A 245 -9.82 1.54 -15.64
CA GLY A 245 -10.86 2.09 -14.80
C GLY A 245 -12.21 1.41 -14.91
N LYS A 246 -12.32 0.23 -15.54
CA LYS A 246 -13.60 -0.47 -15.72
C LYS A 246 -13.96 -1.44 -14.60
N HIS A 247 -12.97 -1.88 -13.83
CA HIS A 247 -13.17 -2.86 -12.76
C HIS A 247 -12.56 -2.37 -11.45
N ALA A 248 -13.01 -2.96 -10.35
CA ALA A 248 -12.39 -2.77 -9.05
C ALA A 248 -12.33 -4.08 -8.26
N TRP A 249 -11.31 -4.20 -7.41
CA TRP A 249 -11.10 -5.31 -6.50
C TRP A 249 -11.04 -4.79 -5.08
N LEU A 250 -11.76 -5.44 -4.17
CA LEU A 250 -11.80 -5.09 -2.76
C LEU A 250 -11.31 -6.28 -1.92
N SER A 251 -10.34 -6.07 -1.04
CA SER A 251 -10.07 -7.02 0.03
C SER A 251 -11.05 -6.81 1.19
N THR A 252 -11.61 -7.91 1.69
CA THR A 252 -12.45 -7.91 2.89
C THR A 252 -11.71 -8.67 4.00
N GLU A 253 -11.29 -7.92 5.02
CA GLU A 253 -10.37 -8.40 6.06
C GLU A 253 -10.95 -9.59 6.82
N MET A 254 -12.17 -9.44 7.33
CA MET A 254 -12.78 -10.36 8.29
C MET A 254 -13.31 -11.63 7.64
N SER A 255 -13.83 -11.53 6.41
CA SER A 255 -14.21 -12.71 5.64
C SER A 255 -13.05 -13.36 4.87
N ALA A 256 -11.93 -12.66 4.75
CA ALA A 256 -10.77 -13.04 3.93
C ALA A 256 -11.15 -13.37 2.48
N GLN A 257 -11.74 -12.39 1.79
CA GLN A 257 -12.16 -12.52 0.39
C GLN A 257 -11.61 -11.38 -0.45
N ILE A 258 -11.60 -11.59 -1.76
CA ILE A 258 -11.56 -10.51 -2.76
C ILE A 258 -12.93 -10.43 -3.41
N THR A 259 -13.54 -9.24 -3.39
CA THR A 259 -14.77 -8.96 -4.13
C THR A 259 -14.44 -8.20 -5.41
N VAL A 260 -14.90 -8.69 -6.55
CA VAL A 260 -14.71 -8.10 -7.88
C VAL A 260 -15.94 -7.29 -8.26
N PHE A 261 -15.74 -6.11 -8.83
CA PHE A 261 -16.80 -5.21 -9.29
C PHE A 261 -16.56 -4.73 -10.72
N ASP A 262 -17.64 -4.59 -11.48
CA ASP A 262 -17.68 -3.65 -12.60
C ASP A 262 -17.87 -2.23 -12.05
N TYR A 263 -17.15 -1.25 -12.61
CA TYR A 263 -17.27 0.17 -12.27
C TYR A 263 -17.83 0.99 -13.43
N GLN A 264 -18.83 1.80 -13.13
CA GLN A 264 -19.35 2.80 -14.06
C GLN A 264 -19.93 3.99 -13.30
N ASP A 265 -19.38 5.19 -13.53
CA ASP A 265 -19.93 6.48 -13.06
C ASP A 265 -20.30 6.50 -11.57
N GLY A 266 -19.37 6.07 -10.72
CA GLY A 266 -19.58 6.04 -9.26
C GLY A 266 -20.29 4.78 -8.74
N LYS A 267 -20.82 3.92 -9.62
CA LYS A 267 -21.46 2.67 -9.25
C LYS A 267 -20.48 1.50 -9.35
N LEU A 268 -20.37 0.72 -8.28
CA LEU A 268 -19.72 -0.60 -8.29
C LEU A 268 -20.79 -1.69 -8.29
N THR A 269 -20.71 -2.61 -9.26
CA THR A 269 -21.62 -3.75 -9.39
C THR A 269 -20.86 -5.03 -9.16
N GLN A 270 -21.18 -5.77 -8.09
CA GLN A 270 -20.46 -6.99 -7.72
C GLN A 270 -20.60 -8.07 -8.81
N LYS A 271 -19.49 -8.76 -9.11
CA LYS A 271 -19.38 -9.82 -10.12
C LYS A 271 -18.99 -11.16 -9.52
N GLN A 272 -17.97 -11.14 -8.68
CA GLN A 272 -17.36 -12.35 -8.13
C GLN A 272 -16.92 -12.11 -6.69
N ARG A 273 -16.91 -13.17 -5.89
CA ARG A 273 -16.19 -13.23 -4.61
C ARG A 273 -15.25 -14.43 -4.64
N VAL A 274 -14.01 -14.21 -4.24
CA VAL A 274 -12.96 -15.24 -4.20
C VAL A 274 -12.47 -15.38 -2.77
N GLU A 275 -12.48 -16.60 -2.25
CA GLU A 275 -12.07 -16.93 -0.89
C GLU A 275 -10.54 -17.05 -0.81
N LEU A 276 -9.90 -16.34 0.14
CA LEU A 276 -8.46 -16.45 0.40
C LEU A 276 -8.12 -17.50 1.45
N ALA A 277 -9.12 -17.93 2.22
CA ALA A 277 -9.00 -18.88 3.32
C ALA A 277 -10.17 -19.87 3.34
N ASP A 278 -10.58 -20.36 2.16
CA ASP A 278 -11.69 -21.32 2.07
C ASP A 278 -11.41 -22.58 2.88
N GLN A 279 -12.42 -22.99 3.65
CA GLN A 279 -12.36 -24.14 4.57
C GLN A 279 -11.19 -24.12 5.58
N GLN A 280 -10.55 -22.95 5.77
CA GLN A 280 -9.48 -22.78 6.75
C GLN A 280 -10.03 -22.29 8.11
N PRO A 281 -9.28 -22.45 9.21
CA PRO A 281 -9.66 -21.92 10.51
C PRO A 281 -9.95 -20.41 10.48
N LEU A 282 -10.79 -19.93 11.39
CA LEU A 282 -11.07 -18.49 11.52
C LEU A 282 -9.81 -17.65 11.75
N SER A 283 -8.78 -18.22 12.39
CA SER A 283 -7.48 -17.57 12.60
C SER A 283 -6.71 -17.29 11.31
N ASP A 284 -7.08 -17.92 10.19
CA ASP A 284 -6.51 -17.67 8.86
C ASP A 284 -7.23 -16.53 8.13
N LYS A 285 -8.34 -16.00 8.65
CA LYS A 285 -9.11 -14.96 7.97
C LYS A 285 -8.65 -13.56 8.35
N ALA A 286 -7.73 -13.00 7.57
CA ALA A 286 -7.25 -11.63 7.79
C ALA A 286 -6.66 -11.01 6.52
N ALA A 287 -7.48 -10.84 5.47
CA ALA A 287 -7.01 -10.21 4.22
C ALA A 287 -6.42 -8.82 4.50
N ALA A 288 -5.40 -8.45 3.75
CA ALA A 288 -4.72 -7.18 3.88
C ALA A 288 -4.66 -6.42 2.55
N ALA A 289 -3.49 -6.41 1.92
CA ALA A 289 -3.24 -5.62 0.74
C ALA A 289 -3.63 -6.37 -0.53
N LEU A 290 -3.89 -5.62 -1.60
CA LEU A 290 -3.94 -6.14 -2.96
C LEU A 290 -3.25 -5.17 -3.91
N HIS A 291 -2.56 -5.72 -4.90
CA HIS A 291 -1.90 -4.96 -5.97
C HIS A 291 -2.00 -5.73 -7.27
N ALA A 292 -2.17 -5.01 -8.38
CA ALA A 292 -2.13 -5.59 -9.71
C ALA A 292 -0.75 -5.42 -10.34
N SER A 293 -0.35 -6.35 -11.21
CA SER A 293 0.81 -6.15 -12.07
C SER A 293 0.56 -4.98 -13.02
N LYS A 294 1.63 -4.28 -13.42
CA LYS A 294 1.55 -3.08 -14.26
C LYS A 294 0.89 -3.35 -15.63
N ASP A 295 0.99 -4.57 -16.14
CA ASP A 295 0.36 -5.00 -17.39
C ASP A 295 -1.11 -5.42 -17.22
N GLY A 296 -1.65 -5.37 -16.00
CA GLY A 296 -3.05 -5.68 -15.68
C GLY A 296 -3.41 -7.16 -15.79
N LYS A 297 -2.44 -8.07 -15.94
CA LYS A 297 -2.70 -9.50 -16.13
C LYS A 297 -2.85 -10.29 -14.84
N PHE A 298 -2.27 -9.82 -13.75
CA PHE A 298 -2.23 -10.54 -12.49
C PHE A 298 -2.61 -9.65 -11.31
N LEU A 299 -3.37 -10.23 -10.38
CA LEU A 299 -3.64 -9.63 -9.08
C LEU A 299 -2.96 -10.45 -7.99
N TYR A 300 -2.42 -9.75 -6.99
CA TYR A 300 -1.82 -10.33 -5.80
C TYR A 300 -2.62 -9.87 -4.59
N ALA A 301 -2.79 -10.73 -3.60
CA ALA A 301 -3.37 -10.35 -2.32
C ALA A 301 -2.63 -10.99 -1.15
N SER A 302 -2.43 -10.24 -0.07
CA SER A 302 -1.89 -10.79 1.16
C SER A 302 -3.00 -11.21 2.11
N ASN A 303 -2.82 -12.36 2.74
CA ASN A 303 -3.65 -12.85 3.83
C ASN A 303 -2.78 -13.08 5.06
N ARG A 304 -3.15 -12.42 6.16
CA ARG A 304 -2.43 -12.50 7.45
C ARG A 304 -2.96 -13.67 8.26
N GLY A 305 -3.12 -13.49 9.57
CA GLY A 305 -3.60 -14.54 10.46
C GLY A 305 -2.55 -15.62 10.64
N THR A 306 -2.97 -16.85 10.85
CA THR A 306 -2.07 -18.01 10.91
C THR A 306 -1.64 -18.53 9.54
N ALA A 307 -2.33 -18.12 8.47
CA ALA A 307 -1.99 -18.51 7.09
C ALA A 307 -0.68 -17.87 6.62
N ASN A 308 -0.55 -16.54 6.76
CA ASN A 308 0.62 -15.75 6.36
C ASN A 308 1.07 -16.05 4.91
N GLN A 309 0.21 -15.74 3.94
CA GLN A 309 0.43 -16.07 2.53
C GLN A 309 0.18 -14.88 1.59
N LEU A 310 0.81 -14.95 0.42
CA LEU A 310 0.38 -14.25 -0.79
C LEU A 310 -0.39 -15.21 -1.68
N LEU A 311 -1.50 -14.71 -2.23
CA LEU A 311 -2.27 -15.39 -3.26
C LEU A 311 -2.07 -14.65 -4.59
N VAL A 312 -1.93 -15.42 -5.66
CA VAL A 312 -1.72 -14.95 -7.04
C VAL A 312 -2.92 -15.33 -7.88
N PHE A 313 -3.45 -14.38 -8.64
CA PHE A 313 -4.59 -14.56 -9.52
C PHE A 313 -4.26 -14.10 -10.93
N ALA A 314 -4.73 -14.84 -11.95
CA ALA A 314 -4.89 -14.30 -13.30
C ALA A 314 -6.14 -13.41 -13.33
N ILE A 315 -6.05 -12.29 -14.03
CA ILE A 315 -7.16 -11.37 -14.29
C ILE A 315 -7.73 -11.67 -15.68
N ASP A 316 -9.05 -11.91 -15.76
CA ASP A 316 -9.74 -11.87 -17.05
C ASP A 316 -9.81 -10.41 -17.53
N PRO A 317 -9.25 -10.08 -18.72
CA PRO A 317 -9.15 -8.69 -19.17
C PRO A 317 -10.48 -8.06 -19.58
N ALA A 318 -11.54 -8.85 -19.77
CA ALA A 318 -12.85 -8.36 -20.19
C ALA A 318 -13.80 -8.17 -19.00
N SER A 319 -13.77 -9.07 -18.02
CA SER A 319 -14.66 -9.05 -16.85
C SER A 319 -14.00 -8.58 -15.56
N GLY A 320 -12.66 -8.52 -15.51
CA GLY A 320 -11.90 -8.27 -14.28
C GLY A 320 -11.95 -9.43 -13.27
N GLU A 321 -12.58 -10.55 -13.61
CA GLU A 321 -12.69 -11.71 -12.74
C GLU A 321 -11.33 -12.37 -12.51
N LEU A 322 -11.22 -13.05 -11.37
CA LEU A 322 -9.99 -13.60 -10.85
C LEU A 322 -10.02 -15.13 -10.88
N LYS A 323 -8.94 -15.71 -11.39
CA LYS A 323 -8.67 -17.15 -11.29
C LYS A 323 -7.40 -17.37 -10.47
N GLU A 324 -7.53 -18.08 -9.34
CA GLU A 324 -6.38 -18.39 -8.49
C GLU A 324 -5.36 -19.25 -9.25
N LEU A 325 -4.08 -18.89 -9.14
CA LEU A 325 -2.94 -19.57 -9.73
C LEU A 325 -2.02 -20.19 -8.68
N GLN A 326 -1.85 -19.52 -7.54
CA GLN A 326 -0.87 -19.91 -6.53
C GLN A 326 -1.23 -19.35 -5.16
N ARG A 327 -0.90 -20.12 -4.12
CA ARG A 327 -0.69 -19.63 -2.75
C ARG A 327 0.76 -19.84 -2.37
N ARG A 328 1.38 -18.85 -1.76
CA ARG A 328 2.79 -18.88 -1.36
C ARG A 328 2.96 -18.30 0.04
N SER A 329 3.68 -19.01 0.91
CA SER A 329 4.11 -18.48 2.21
C SER A 329 4.91 -17.20 2.04
N VAL A 330 4.66 -16.22 2.90
CA VAL A 330 5.46 -14.97 2.96
C VAL A 330 6.76 -15.14 3.75
N GLU A 331 7.01 -16.34 4.26
CA GLU A 331 8.20 -16.71 5.05
C GLU A 331 8.39 -15.79 6.27
N GLY A 332 7.28 -15.32 6.84
CA GLY A 332 7.21 -14.40 7.97
C GLY A 332 5.81 -14.32 8.56
N ASP A 333 5.59 -13.33 9.42
CA ASP A 333 4.31 -13.10 10.11
C ASP A 333 3.75 -11.71 9.83
N HIS A 334 2.44 -11.68 9.57
CA HIS A 334 1.62 -10.51 9.35
C HIS A 334 2.05 -9.69 8.11
N PRO A 335 1.91 -10.24 6.89
CA PRO A 335 2.19 -9.54 5.63
C PRO A 335 1.20 -8.39 5.40
N ARG A 336 1.45 -7.25 6.05
CA ARG A 336 0.52 -6.11 6.08
C ARG A 336 0.52 -5.36 4.75
N GLU A 337 1.65 -5.34 4.07
CA GLU A 337 1.81 -4.75 2.74
C GLU A 337 2.82 -5.54 1.91
N PHE A 338 2.76 -5.38 0.60
CA PHE A 338 3.77 -5.82 -0.35
C PHE A 338 3.79 -4.87 -1.57
N THR A 339 4.84 -4.92 -2.37
CA THR A 339 4.91 -4.12 -3.59
C THR A 339 5.61 -4.89 -4.70
N LEU A 340 5.27 -4.60 -5.95
CA LEU A 340 5.99 -5.12 -7.12
C LEU A 340 7.09 -4.13 -7.50
N ASP A 341 8.27 -4.64 -7.81
CA ASP A 341 9.34 -3.80 -8.30
C ASP A 341 9.00 -3.20 -9.68
N PRO A 342 9.60 -2.06 -10.07
CA PRO A 342 9.29 -1.41 -11.35
C PRO A 342 9.58 -2.27 -12.58
N SER A 343 10.48 -3.25 -12.50
CA SER A 343 10.74 -4.21 -13.57
C SER A 343 9.72 -5.35 -13.64
N GLY A 344 8.93 -5.56 -12.58
CA GLY A 344 7.95 -6.62 -12.44
C GLY A 344 8.55 -8.01 -12.22
N ARG A 345 9.85 -8.12 -11.91
CA ARG A 345 10.57 -9.38 -11.69
C ARG A 345 10.67 -9.79 -10.23
N PHE A 346 10.31 -8.89 -9.32
CA PHE A 346 10.36 -9.12 -7.88
C PHE A 346 9.12 -8.57 -7.20
N LEU A 347 8.75 -9.24 -6.12
CA LEU A 347 7.73 -8.81 -5.18
C LEU A 347 8.35 -8.73 -3.79
N LEU A 348 8.17 -7.62 -3.10
CA LEU A 348 8.71 -7.36 -1.77
C LEU A 348 7.57 -7.37 -0.76
N VAL A 349 7.70 -8.11 0.34
CA VAL A 349 6.67 -8.26 1.38
C VAL A 349 7.12 -7.64 2.68
N ALA A 350 6.30 -6.76 3.26
CA ALA A 350 6.48 -6.21 4.60
C ALA A 350 5.80 -7.12 5.64
N ASN A 351 6.58 -8.02 6.25
CA ASN A 351 6.10 -8.89 7.32
C ASN A 351 6.26 -8.19 8.67
N GLN A 352 5.19 -7.51 9.09
CA GLN A 352 5.19 -6.57 10.21
C GLN A 352 5.61 -7.24 11.53
N LYS A 353 4.99 -8.38 11.89
CA LYS A 353 5.16 -8.98 13.22
C LYS A 353 6.47 -9.76 13.35
N SER A 354 6.98 -10.29 12.24
CA SER A 354 8.30 -10.95 12.21
C SER A 354 9.46 -9.99 11.97
N ASN A 355 9.22 -8.67 11.90
CA ASN A 355 10.27 -7.65 11.70
C ASN A 355 11.20 -7.95 10.51
N GLN A 356 10.63 -8.14 9.32
CA GLN A 356 11.43 -8.37 8.12
C GLN A 356 10.73 -7.95 6.83
N ILE A 357 11.55 -7.62 5.83
CA ILE A 357 11.14 -7.50 4.44
C ILE A 357 11.66 -8.73 3.68
N VAL A 358 10.79 -9.43 2.98
CA VAL A 358 11.14 -10.60 2.16
C VAL A 358 11.02 -10.23 0.69
N VAL A 359 12.07 -10.48 -0.11
CA VAL A 359 12.07 -10.26 -1.55
C VAL A 359 11.96 -11.61 -2.27
N ILE A 360 10.98 -11.71 -3.16
CA ILE A 360 10.61 -12.95 -3.85
C ILE A 360 10.71 -12.71 -5.36
N GLU A 361 11.23 -13.68 -6.11
CA GLU A 361 11.18 -13.64 -7.58
C GLU A 361 9.74 -13.70 -8.08
N ARG A 362 9.46 -12.99 -9.17
CA ARG A 362 8.20 -13.04 -9.90
C ARG A 362 8.49 -13.34 -11.36
N ASP A 363 7.84 -14.36 -11.88
CA ASP A 363 7.78 -14.61 -13.31
C ASP A 363 6.74 -13.65 -13.93
N ALA A 364 7.17 -12.82 -14.88
CA ALA A 364 6.31 -11.77 -15.42
C ALA A 364 5.24 -12.29 -16.38
N ASP A 365 5.48 -13.44 -17.01
CA ASP A 365 4.59 -14.02 -18.02
C ASP A 365 3.49 -14.87 -17.39
N THR A 366 3.81 -15.56 -16.30
CA THR A 366 2.89 -16.45 -15.57
C THR A 366 2.32 -15.82 -14.29
N GLY A 367 2.94 -14.74 -13.82
CA GLY A 367 2.59 -14.07 -12.56
C GLY A 367 3.02 -14.82 -11.30
N LEU A 368 3.57 -16.03 -11.43
CA LEU A 368 3.90 -16.89 -10.30
C LEU A 368 5.08 -16.33 -9.49
N LEU A 369 5.04 -16.57 -8.19
CA LEU A 369 6.07 -16.20 -7.24
C LEU A 369 7.02 -17.38 -6.99
N GLY A 370 8.31 -17.13 -7.19
CA GLY A 370 9.39 -18.11 -7.14
C GLY A 370 10.13 -18.12 -5.80
N LYS A 371 11.46 -18.30 -5.87
CA LYS A 371 12.31 -18.38 -4.67
C LYS A 371 12.45 -17.03 -3.96
N THR A 372 12.71 -17.09 -2.67
CA THR A 372 13.16 -15.95 -1.89
C THR A 372 14.59 -15.59 -2.28
N VAL A 373 14.80 -14.33 -2.61
CA VAL A 373 16.08 -13.74 -3.03
C VAL A 373 16.81 -13.12 -1.85
N GLN A 374 16.05 -12.54 -0.93
CA GLN A 374 16.57 -11.90 0.26
C GLN A 374 15.52 -11.87 1.36
N THR A 375 15.96 -12.10 2.60
CA THR A 375 15.22 -11.74 3.81
C THR A 375 16.04 -10.70 4.55
N LEU A 376 15.48 -9.50 4.71
CA LEU A 376 16.13 -8.37 5.36
C LEU A 376 15.44 -8.09 6.70
N PRO A 377 16.14 -8.20 7.85
CA PRO A 377 15.62 -7.75 9.12
C PRO A 377 15.24 -6.26 9.06
N PHE A 378 14.00 -5.95 9.42
CA PHE A 378 13.45 -4.60 9.34
C PHE A 378 12.34 -4.43 10.37
N GLU A 379 12.41 -3.41 11.23
CA GLU A 379 11.48 -3.28 12.36
C GLU A 379 10.10 -2.81 11.91
N ALA A 380 9.10 -3.68 12.15
CA ALA A 380 7.67 -3.47 11.91
C ALA A 380 7.31 -2.73 10.62
N PRO A 381 7.79 -3.18 9.43
CA PRO A 381 7.45 -2.55 8.16
C PRO A 381 5.95 -2.68 7.89
N SER A 382 5.34 -1.62 7.38
CA SER A 382 3.90 -1.54 7.13
C SER A 382 3.52 -0.90 5.80
N TYR A 383 4.48 -0.30 5.09
CA TYR A 383 4.31 0.23 3.74
C TYR A 383 5.58 0.02 2.93
N LEU A 384 5.44 -0.30 1.64
CA LEU A 384 6.54 -0.39 0.67
C LEU A 384 6.13 0.32 -0.62
N GLY A 385 6.90 1.32 -1.06
CA GLY A 385 6.61 2.03 -2.31
C GLY A 385 7.85 2.51 -3.02
N PHE A 386 7.98 2.17 -4.30
CA PHE A 386 9.12 2.61 -5.10
C PHE A 386 8.98 4.07 -5.53
N LEU A 387 10.09 4.80 -5.47
CA LEU A 387 10.25 6.06 -6.19
C LEU A 387 10.72 5.69 -7.60
N PRO A 388 9.87 5.78 -8.64
CA PRO A 388 10.31 5.49 -9.99
C PRO A 388 11.36 6.51 -10.43
N ARG A 389 12.10 6.15 -11.48
CA ARG A 389 13.08 7.06 -12.07
C ARG A 389 12.36 8.17 -12.82
N GLN A 390 12.93 9.38 -12.74
CA GLN A 390 12.62 10.45 -13.69
C GLN A 390 13.30 10.18 -15.03
#